data_AF-A0A1Q3AP64-F1
#
_entry.id   AF-A0A1Q3AP64-F1
#
_cell.length_a   1.000
_cell.length_b   1.000
_cell.length_c   1.000
_cell.angle_alpha   90.00
_cell.angle_beta   90.00
_cell.angle_gamma   90.00
#
_symmetry.space_group_name_H-M   'P 1'
#
loop_
_entity.id
_entity.type
_entity.pdbx_description
1 polymer ?
#
loop_
_entity_poly.entity_id
_entity_poly.type
_entity_poly.pdbx_seq_one_letter_code
_entity_poly.pdbx_strand_id
1 'polypeptide(L)'
;MYISGKDKLGYINGDLPPPSPTDPGFRKWKTEDSTVRGWLINSLDPSLISNFIRFPTAKAIWDSIATTFFDGKDTSQVYDLKRRVTRMKQDGGPIEKYYNGLQGI
;
A
#
# COMPACT_ATOMS: atom_id res chain seq x y z
N MET A 1 3.31 1.62 -11.79
CA MET A 1 3.58 1.00 -10.47
C MET A 1 4.83 0.13 -10.60
N TYR A 2 5.90 0.41 -9.84
CA TYR A 2 7.26 -0.12 -10.10
C TYR A 2 7.40 -1.63 -9.84
N ILE A 3 6.88 -2.13 -8.71
CA ILE A 3 6.97 -3.54 -8.32
C ILE A 3 6.21 -4.46 -9.29
N SER A 4 5.00 -4.06 -9.71
CA SER A 4 4.22 -4.82 -10.69
C SER A 4 4.83 -4.76 -12.10
N GLY A 5 5.40 -3.62 -12.50
CA GLY A 5 6.16 -3.51 -13.75
C GLY A 5 7.44 -4.35 -13.78
N LYS A 6 7.89 -4.88 -12.63
CA LYS A 6 9.03 -5.79 -12.49
C LYS A 6 8.63 -7.24 -12.26
N ASP A 7 7.33 -7.56 -12.35
CA ASP A 7 6.77 -8.90 -12.10
C ASP A 7 7.11 -9.44 -10.69
N LYS A 8 7.11 -8.54 -9.69
CA LYS A 8 7.45 -8.87 -8.29
C LYS A 8 6.30 -8.66 -7.31
N LEU A 9 5.08 -8.51 -7.83
CA LEU A 9 3.89 -8.28 -7.00
C LEU A 9 3.61 -9.46 -6.06
N GLY A 10 3.93 -10.68 -6.50
CA GLY A 10 3.77 -11.91 -5.73
C GLY A 10 4.44 -11.91 -4.36
N TYR A 11 5.52 -11.15 -4.19
CA TYR A 11 6.29 -11.07 -2.94
C TYR A 11 5.63 -10.22 -1.86
N ILE A 12 4.63 -9.39 -2.22
CA ILE A 12 3.91 -8.52 -1.26
C ILE A 12 2.48 -9.01 -1.02
N ASN A 13 1.79 -9.50 -2.05
CA ASN A 13 0.40 -9.96 -1.93
C ASN A 13 0.28 -11.41 -1.40
N GLY A 14 1.37 -12.19 -1.45
CA GLY A 14 1.41 -13.56 -0.95
C GLY A 14 1.25 -14.64 -2.03
N ASP A 15 1.14 -14.28 -3.31
CA ASP A 15 1.07 -15.26 -4.41
C ASP A 15 2.38 -16.06 -4.58
N LEU A 16 3.52 -15.48 -4.14
CA LEU A 16 4.83 -16.14 -4.11
C LEU A 16 5.31 -16.31 -2.65
N PRO A 17 4.73 -17.27 -1.89
CA PRO A 17 5.14 -17.51 -0.52
C PRO A 17 6.57 -18.06 -0.43
N PRO A 18 7.24 -17.95 0.74
CA PRO A 18 8.57 -18.51 0.93
C PRO A 18 8.56 -20.03 0.67
N PRO A 19 9.38 -20.54 -0.26
CA PRO A 19 9.49 -21.98 -0.48
C PRO A 19 10.26 -22.65 0.68
N SER A 20 10.26 -23.98 0.72
CA SER A 20 11.04 -24.73 1.71
C SER A 20 12.53 -24.36 1.63
N PRO A 21 13.28 -24.29 2.75
CA PRO A 21 14.74 -24.11 2.72
C PRO A 21 15.50 -25.17 1.92
N THR A 22 14.90 -26.35 1.73
CA THR A 22 15.47 -27.44 0.91
C THR A 22 15.14 -27.31 -0.57
N ASP A 23 14.28 -26.37 -0.95
CA ASP A 23 13.89 -26.13 -2.34
C ASP A 23 15.05 -25.48 -3.12
N PRO A 24 15.43 -26.00 -4.29
CA PRO A 24 16.43 -25.37 -5.16
C PRO A 24 16.13 -23.90 -5.48
N GLY A 25 14.85 -23.53 -5.56
CA GLY A 25 14.37 -22.17 -5.81
C GLY A 25 14.49 -21.22 -4.61
N PHE A 26 14.74 -21.72 -3.39
CA PHE A 26 14.79 -20.90 -2.18
C PHE A 26 15.81 -19.77 -2.24
N ARG A 27 17.01 -20.04 -2.79
CA ARG A 27 18.04 -19.00 -2.93
C ARG A 27 17.62 -17.89 -3.87
N LYS A 28 16.98 -18.23 -4.99
CA LYS A 28 16.46 -17.26 -5.95
C LYS A 28 15.36 -16.43 -5.32
N TRP A 29 14.37 -17.09 -4.71
CA TRP A 29 13.27 -16.43 -4.01
C TRP A 29 13.79 -15.44 -2.95
N LYS A 30 14.76 -15.85 -2.12
CA LYS A 30 15.35 -15.02 -1.06
C LYS A 30 16.03 -13.76 -1.60
N THR A 31 16.76 -13.86 -2.71
CA THR A 31 17.40 -12.71 -3.36
C THR A 31 16.35 -11.74 -3.92
N GLU A 32 15.30 -12.27 -4.53
CA GLU A 32 14.23 -11.46 -5.10
C GLU A 32 13.39 -10.78 -4.02
N ASP A 33 13.04 -11.49 -2.95
CA ASP A 33 12.39 -10.93 -1.76
C ASP A 33 13.26 -9.82 -1.13
N SER A 34 14.57 -10.03 -0.98
CA SER A 34 15.49 -9.02 -0.45
C SER A 34 15.53 -7.75 -1.30
N THR A 35 15.40 -7.89 -2.62
CA THR A 35 15.32 -6.76 -3.55
C THR A 35 14.04 -5.95 -3.33
N VAL A 36 12.89 -6.64 -3.20
CA VAL A 36 11.61 -5.98 -2.93
C VAL A 36 11.62 -5.33 -1.55
N ARG A 37 12.21 -5.97 -0.53
CA ARG A 37 12.43 -5.37 0.80
C ARG A 37 13.23 -4.07 0.70
N GLY A 38 14.32 -4.06 -0.06
CA GLY A 38 15.12 -2.86 -0.29
C GLY A 38 14.31 -1.73 -0.93
N TRP A 39 13.47 -2.05 -1.91
CA TRP A 39 12.56 -1.05 -2.50
C TRP A 39 11.56 -0.50 -1.49
N LEU A 40 10.92 -1.35 -0.68
CA LEU A 40 9.98 -0.89 0.35
C LEU A 40 10.68 0.01 1.38
N ILE A 41 11.83 -0.41 1.91
CA ILE A 41 12.58 0.36 2.91
C ILE A 41 13.04 1.71 2.36
N ASN A 42 13.59 1.74 1.14
CA ASN A 42 14.07 2.97 0.51
C ASN A 42 12.92 3.92 0.10
N SER A 43 11.68 3.43 0.10
CA SER A 43 10.49 4.25 -0.17
C SER A 43 9.92 4.92 1.08
N LEU A 44 10.36 4.50 2.27
CA LEU A 44 9.88 5.05 3.54
C LEU A 44 10.63 6.32 3.91
N ASP A 45 9.98 7.16 4.71
CA ASP A 45 10.67 8.24 5.40
C ASP A 45 11.78 7.68 6.30
N PRO A 46 12.98 8.27 6.31
CA PRO A 46 14.10 7.79 7.12
C PRO A 46 13.78 7.59 8.61
N SER A 47 12.88 8.41 9.17
CA SER A 47 12.44 8.30 10.57
C SER A 47 11.66 7.01 10.86
N LEU A 48 11.06 6.41 9.83
CA LEU A 48 10.24 5.20 9.93
C LEU A 48 11.01 3.92 9.65
N ILE A 49 12.16 3.98 8.97
CA ILE A 49 12.93 2.81 8.53
C ILE A 49 13.25 1.85 9.68
N SER A 50 13.63 2.38 10.85
CA SER A 50 14.00 1.58 12.02
C SER A 50 12.88 0.63 12.50
N ASN A 51 11.62 1.00 12.28
CA ASN A 51 10.46 0.21 12.65
C ASN A 51 10.27 -1.01 11.72
N PHE A 52 10.72 -0.91 10.46
CA PHE A 52 10.41 -1.90 9.43
C PHE A 52 11.62 -2.72 8.93
N ILE A 53 12.85 -2.24 9.13
CA ILE A 53 14.06 -2.87 8.58
C ILE A 53 14.31 -4.31 9.08
N ARG A 54 13.80 -4.65 10.27
CA ARG A 54 13.99 -5.95 10.92
C ARG A 54 13.05 -7.06 10.43
N PHE A 55 11.99 -6.72 9.69
CA PHE A 55 11.05 -7.75 9.20
C PHE A 55 11.72 -8.67 8.18
N PRO A 56 11.48 -9.99 8.25
CA PRO A 56 12.26 -10.98 7.51
C PRO A 56 11.95 -11.02 6.01
N THR A 57 10.75 -10.62 5.59
CA THR A 57 10.27 -10.72 4.20
C THR A 57 9.64 -9.42 3.72
N ALA A 58 9.57 -9.23 2.39
CA ALA A 58 8.87 -8.09 1.79
C ALA A 58 7.40 -8.06 2.20
N LYS A 59 6.75 -9.23 2.21
CA LYS A 59 5.40 -9.39 2.70
C LYS A 59 5.23 -8.93 4.16
N ALA A 60 6.13 -9.32 5.05
CA ALA A 60 6.03 -8.91 6.45
C ALA A 60 6.20 -7.39 6.63
N ILE A 61 7.08 -6.75 5.86
CA ILE A 61 7.18 -5.29 5.81
C ILE A 61 5.85 -4.69 5.32
N TRP A 62 5.34 -5.19 4.20
CA TRP A 62 4.10 -4.70 3.58
C TRP A 62 2.90 -4.81 4.52
N ASP A 63 2.69 -5.97 5.12
CA ASP A 63 1.58 -6.23 6.04
C ASP A 63 1.70 -5.37 7.32
N SER A 64 2.93 -5.10 7.79
CA SER A 64 3.19 -4.22 8.94
C SER A 64 2.93 -2.75 8.62
N ILE A 65 3.37 -2.26 7.46
CA ILE A 65 3.06 -0.91 6.98
C ILE A 65 1.55 -0.75 6.85
N ALA A 66 0.88 -1.73 6.23
CA ALA A 66 -0.57 -1.75 6.13
C ALA A 66 -1.19 -1.69 7.53
N THR A 67 -0.83 -2.59 8.45
CA THR A 67 -1.39 -2.57 9.82
C THR A 67 -1.13 -1.26 10.58
N THR A 68 0.03 -0.64 10.38
CA THR A 68 0.45 0.58 11.10
C THR A 68 -0.23 1.84 10.58
N PHE A 69 -0.38 1.95 9.26
CA PHE A 69 -0.85 3.17 8.59
C PHE A 69 -2.20 3.01 7.88
N PHE A 70 -2.73 1.79 7.86
CA PHE A 70 -3.99 1.42 7.22
C PHE A 70 -4.80 0.52 8.17
N ASP A 71 -5.76 1.10 8.87
CA ASP A 71 -6.63 0.43 9.84
C ASP A 71 -7.74 -0.44 9.18
N GLY A 72 -7.66 -0.70 7.87
CA GLY A 72 -8.61 -1.52 7.11
C GLY A 72 -9.99 -0.88 6.92
N LYS A 73 -10.25 0.23 7.61
CA LYS A 73 -11.42 1.07 7.49
C LYS A 73 -10.91 2.44 7.77
N ASP A 74 -10.49 3.17 6.75
CA ASP A 74 -10.03 4.53 6.92
C ASP A 74 -11.23 5.39 7.33
N THR A 75 -11.65 5.25 8.58
CA THR A 75 -12.89 5.81 9.12
C THR A 75 -12.77 7.31 9.13
N SER A 76 -11.54 7.83 9.27
CA SER A 76 -11.12 9.18 8.95
C SER A 76 -11.37 9.56 7.49
N GLN A 77 -10.88 8.81 6.49
CA GLN A 77 -11.17 9.11 5.08
C GLN A 77 -12.67 8.99 4.77
N VAL A 78 -13.35 7.93 5.23
CA VAL A 78 -14.80 7.76 5.04
C VAL A 78 -15.56 8.90 5.70
N TYR A 79 -15.15 9.32 6.90
CA TYR A 79 -15.71 10.48 7.59
C TYR A 79 -15.42 11.77 6.83
N ASP A 80 -14.21 11.97 6.32
CA ASP A 80 -13.82 13.15 5.56
C ASP A 80 -14.55 13.22 4.21
N LEU A 81 -14.72 12.10 3.52
CA LEU A 81 -15.53 11.98 2.31
C LEU A 81 -17.00 12.28 2.63
N LYS A 82 -17.58 11.66 3.66
CA LYS A 82 -18.95 11.95 4.11
C LYS A 82 -19.12 13.42 4.49
N ARG A 83 -18.13 14.02 5.15
CA ARG A 83 -18.11 15.43 5.54
C ARG A 83 -18.00 16.35 4.32
N ARG A 84 -17.17 16.01 3.32
CA ARG A 84 -17.06 16.74 2.05
C ARG A 84 -18.37 16.70 1.28
N VAL A 85 -19.00 15.52 1.15
CA VAL A 85 -20.32 15.35 0.53
C VAL A 85 -21.38 16.18 1.25
N THR A 86 -21.46 16.08 2.59
CA THR A 86 -22.48 16.78 3.39
C THR A 86 -22.32 18.30 3.33
N ARG A 87 -21.09 18.81 3.19
CA ARG A 87 -20.80 20.24 3.08
C ARG A 87 -20.95 20.78 1.66
N MET A 88 -20.91 19.92 0.65
CA MET A 88 -21.04 20.35 -0.74
C MET A 88 -22.47 20.80 -1.01
N LYS A 89 -22.60 22.03 -1.51
CA LYS A 89 -23.88 22.61 -1.92
C LYS A 89 -23.72 23.18 -3.32
N GLN A 90 -24.81 23.16 -4.09
CA GLN A 90 -24.83 23.74 -5.42
C GLN A 90 -24.64 25.27 -5.40
N ASP A 91 -25.05 25.93 -4.31
CA ASP A 91 -24.82 27.36 -4.01
C ASP A 91 -25.15 28.31 -5.18
N GLY A 92 -26.28 28.05 -5.86
CA GLY A 92 -26.74 28.85 -7.00
C GLY A 92 -25.95 28.65 -8.31
N GLY A 93 -24.92 27.80 -8.31
CA GLY A 93 -24.15 27.46 -9.51
C GLY A 93 -24.85 26.44 -10.42
N PRO A 94 -24.31 26.21 -11.63
CA PRO A 94 -24.83 25.19 -12.55
C PRO A 94 -24.78 23.79 -11.93
N ILE A 95 -25.84 23.00 -12.14
CA ILE A 95 -25.96 21.65 -11.59
C ILE A 95 -24.83 20.72 -12.05
N GLU A 96 -24.34 20.91 -13.27
CA GLU A 96 -23.21 20.18 -13.84
C GLU A 96 -21.93 20.34 -13.01
N LYS A 97 -21.65 21.56 -12.53
CA LYS A 97 -20.47 21.84 -11.72
C LYS A 97 -20.55 21.15 -10.36
N TYR A 98 -21.74 21.13 -9.75
CA TYR A 98 -22.00 20.40 -8.51
C TYR A 98 -21.84 18.89 -8.72
N TYR A 99 -22.42 18.35 -9.80
CA TYR A 99 -22.39 16.92 -10.11
C TYR A 99 -20.97 16.42 -10.41
N ASN A 100 -20.18 17.16 -11.20
CA ASN A 100 -18.79 16.82 -11.48
C ASN A 100 -17.92 16.87 -10.20
N GLY A 101 -18.20 17.82 -9.31
CA GLY A 101 -17.57 17.89 -7.99
C GLY A 101 -17.89 16.69 -7.10
N LEU A 102 -19.13 16.20 -7.17
CA LEU A 102 -19.57 15.00 -6.44
C LEU A 102 -18.96 13.71 -7.00
N GLN A 103 -18.82 13.60 -8.34
CA GLN A 103 -18.18 12.45 -8.98
C GLN A 103 -16.66 12.36 -8.72
N GLY A 104 -16.02 13.48 -8.40
CA GLY A 104 -14.60 13.54 -8.06
C GLY A 104 -14.27 13.28 -6.59
N ILE A 105 -15.27 12.94 -5.76
CA ILE A 105 -15.11 12.47 -4.38
C ILE A 105 -14.97 10.94 -4.39
#